data_AF-A0A1Y5HJ99-F1
#
_entry.id   AF-A0A1Y5HJ99-F1
#
_cell.length_a   1.000
_cell.length_b   1.000
_cell.length_c   1.000
_cell.angle_alpha   90.00
_cell.angle_beta   90.00
_cell.angle_gamma   90.00
#
_symmetry.space_group_name_H-M   'P 1'
#
loop_
_entity.id
_entity.type
_entity.pdbx_description
1 polymer ?
#
loop_
_entity_poly.entity_id
_entity_poly.type
_entity_poly.pdbx_seq_one_letter_code
_entity_poly.pdbx_strand_id
1 'polypeptide(L)'
;ADMNAMWNSGENTAEMLPVIAKDSGMDETSTAETLATFVFPSVEDQLSDKWLGGGSQAFMQGVANVFVEAGSIDSARDSYDAAVDVTALTEAQGM
;
A
#
# COMPACT_ATOMS: atom_id res chain seq x y z
N ALA A 1 -5.39 -11.50 -0.34
CA ALA A 1 -5.63 -10.03 -0.43
C ALA A 1 -7.02 -9.82 -1.03
N ASP A 2 -8.01 -10.39 -0.35
CA ASP A 2 -9.26 -10.77 -1.01
C ASP A 2 -10.18 -9.57 -1.13
N MET A 3 -10.09 -8.64 -0.18
CA MET A 3 -10.78 -7.35 -0.24
C MET A 3 -10.30 -6.50 -1.43
N ASN A 4 -9.01 -6.52 -1.78
CA ASN A 4 -8.53 -5.83 -2.98
C ASN A 4 -9.12 -6.47 -4.24
N ALA A 5 -9.20 -7.79 -4.29
CA ALA A 5 -9.83 -8.50 -5.40
C ALA A 5 -11.34 -8.18 -5.50
N MET A 6 -12.05 -8.16 -4.37
CA MET A 6 -13.47 -7.80 -4.29
C MET A 6 -13.72 -6.35 -4.73
N TRP A 7 -12.86 -5.42 -4.33
CA TRP A 7 -12.96 -4.02 -4.76
C TRP A 7 -12.69 -3.88 -6.25
N ASN A 8 -11.60 -4.49 -6.74
CA ASN A 8 -11.20 -4.42 -8.14
C ASN A 8 -12.18 -5.11 -9.09
N SER A 9 -12.97 -6.09 -8.63
CA SER A 9 -14.02 -6.66 -9.47
C SER A 9 -15.14 -5.66 -9.77
N GLY A 10 -15.28 -4.62 -8.95
CA GLY A 10 -16.36 -3.63 -9.03
C GLY A 10 -17.72 -4.16 -8.56
N GLU A 11 -17.91 -5.49 -8.52
CA GLU A 11 -19.18 -6.14 -8.18
C GLU A 11 -19.58 -5.90 -6.71
N ASN A 12 -18.60 -5.71 -5.82
CA ASN A 12 -18.82 -5.53 -4.39
C ASN A 12 -18.75 -4.07 -3.94
N THR A 13 -18.63 -3.12 -4.89
CA THR A 13 -18.45 -1.69 -4.57
C THR A 13 -19.56 -1.15 -3.67
N ALA A 14 -20.82 -1.53 -3.95
CA ALA A 14 -21.98 -1.07 -3.18
C ALA A 14 -22.01 -1.61 -1.74
N GLU A 15 -21.38 -2.76 -1.49
CA GLU A 15 -21.24 -3.33 -0.14
C GLU A 15 -20.06 -2.71 0.61
N MET A 16 -18.94 -2.51 -0.09
CA MET A 16 -17.69 -2.05 0.51
C MET A 16 -17.66 -0.53 0.76
N LEU A 17 -18.19 0.28 -0.16
CA LEU A 17 -18.09 1.74 -0.11
C LEU A 17 -18.68 2.35 1.17
N PRO A 18 -19.87 1.94 1.66
CA PRO A 18 -20.43 2.50 2.90
C PRO A 18 -19.58 2.18 4.14
N VAL A 19 -18.97 1.01 4.19
CA VAL A 19 -18.09 0.60 5.30
C VAL A 19 -16.81 1.43 5.28
N ILE A 20 -16.18 1.56 4.10
CA ILE A 20 -14.96 2.35 3.94
C ILE A 20 -15.22 3.83 4.28
N ALA A 21 -16.33 4.39 3.81
CA ALA A 21 -16.71 5.78 4.08
C ALA A 21 -16.90 6.02 5.59
N LYS A 22 -17.60 5.10 6.27
CA LYS A 22 -17.79 5.17 7.72
C LYS A 22 -16.46 5.12 8.47
N ASP A 23 -15.58 4.19 8.13
CA ASP A 23 -14.32 3.97 8.85
C ASP A 23 -13.28 5.07 8.56
N SER A 24 -13.33 5.69 7.38
CA SER A 24 -12.51 6.86 7.03
C SER A 24 -13.07 8.19 7.56
N GLY A 25 -14.33 8.19 8.05
CA GLY A 25 -15.02 9.40 8.52
C GLY A 25 -15.44 10.34 7.39
N MET A 26 -15.62 9.81 6.17
CA MET A 26 -16.00 10.54 4.96
C MET A 26 -17.44 10.22 4.55
N ASP A 27 -18.05 11.06 3.69
CA ASP A 27 -19.27 10.67 2.99
C ASP A 27 -18.94 9.73 1.82
N GLU A 28 -19.94 8.94 1.38
CA GLU A 28 -19.75 7.94 0.32
C GLU A 28 -19.30 8.53 -1.02
N THR A 29 -19.73 9.76 -1.35
CA THR A 29 -19.37 10.40 -2.63
C THR A 29 -17.89 10.79 -2.62
N SER A 30 -17.46 11.52 -1.59
CA SER A 30 -16.06 11.90 -1.41
C SER A 30 -15.14 10.68 -1.30
N THR A 31 -15.63 9.60 -0.68
CA THR A 31 -14.91 8.33 -0.56
C THR A 31 -14.72 7.69 -1.93
N ALA A 32 -15.78 7.60 -2.74
CA ALA A 32 -15.69 7.03 -4.08
C ALA A 32 -14.73 7.83 -4.98
N GLU A 33 -14.80 9.16 -4.94
CA GLU A 33 -13.89 10.04 -5.68
C GLU A 33 -12.44 9.85 -5.25
N THR A 34 -12.17 9.72 -3.95
CA THR A 34 -10.82 9.47 -3.44
C THR A 34 -10.30 8.10 -3.87
N LEU A 35 -11.11 7.05 -3.71
CA LEU A 35 -10.74 5.69 -4.09
C LEU A 35 -10.54 5.52 -5.60
N ALA A 36 -11.20 6.34 -6.43
CA ALA A 36 -10.96 6.37 -7.87
C ALA A 36 -9.55 6.84 -8.24
N THR A 37 -8.82 7.48 -7.32
CA THR A 37 -7.41 7.88 -7.51
C THR A 37 -6.41 6.80 -7.07
N PHE A 38 -6.89 5.72 -6.45
CA PHE A 38 -6.06 4.67 -5.87
C PHE A 38 -5.94 3.48 -6.82
N VAL A 39 -4.87 2.71 -6.63
CA VAL A 39 -4.69 1.40 -7.26
C VAL A 39 -4.56 0.37 -6.14
N PHE A 40 -5.32 -0.71 -6.23
CA PHE A 40 -5.28 -1.82 -5.29
C PHE A 40 -4.58 -3.02 -5.96
N PRO A 41 -3.25 -3.15 -5.82
CA PRO A 41 -2.50 -4.22 -6.50
C PRO A 41 -2.94 -5.62 -6.04
N SER A 42 -2.81 -6.60 -6.93
CA SER A 42 -2.96 -8.03 -6.61
C SER A 42 -1.85 -8.50 -5.66
N VAL A 43 -1.98 -9.71 -5.07
CA VAL A 43 -0.90 -10.27 -4.22
C VAL A 43 0.40 -10.42 -5.02
N GLU A 44 0.30 -10.91 -6.26
CA GLU A 44 1.45 -11.05 -7.16
C GLU A 44 2.13 -9.70 -7.42
N ASP A 45 1.34 -8.67 -7.74
CA ASP A 45 1.88 -7.32 -7.94
C ASP A 45 2.52 -6.79 -6.65
N GLN A 46 1.88 -6.96 -5.49
CA GLN A 46 2.41 -6.52 -4.19
C GLN A 46 3.76 -7.16 -3.88
N LEU A 47 3.96 -8.44 -4.23
CA LEU A 47 5.21 -9.16 -4.00
C LEU A 47 6.30 -8.86 -5.04
N SER A 48 5.97 -8.19 -6.14
CA SER A 48 6.93 -7.84 -7.18
C SER A 48 7.97 -6.80 -6.72
N ASP A 49 9.08 -6.71 -7.46
CA ASP A 49 10.15 -5.72 -7.25
C ASP A 49 9.64 -4.26 -7.29
N LYS A 50 8.53 -4.00 -7.98
CA LYS A 50 7.91 -2.67 -8.00
C LYS A 50 7.38 -2.26 -6.61
N TRP A 51 6.99 -3.23 -5.80
CA TRP A 51 6.36 -3.04 -4.50
C TRP A 51 7.23 -3.64 -3.39
N LEU A 52 6.77 -4.69 -2.70
CA LEU A 52 7.40 -5.20 -1.49
C LEU A 52 8.64 -6.07 -1.76
N GLY A 53 8.85 -6.47 -3.02
CA GLY A 53 10.05 -7.20 -3.45
C GLY A 53 11.33 -6.36 -3.49
N GLY A 54 11.25 -5.04 -3.29
CA GLY A 54 12.42 -4.15 -3.23
C GLY A 54 12.10 -2.68 -3.45
N GLY A 55 11.01 -2.38 -4.16
CA GLY A 55 10.59 -1.02 -4.49
C GLY A 55 10.29 -0.17 -3.27
N SER A 56 9.58 -0.72 -2.27
CA SER A 56 9.28 -0.01 -1.02
C SER A 56 10.55 0.31 -0.21
N GLN A 57 11.52 -0.60 -0.20
CA GLN A 57 12.82 -0.44 0.45
C GLN A 57 13.60 0.70 -0.18
N ALA A 58 13.71 0.69 -1.52
CA ALA A 58 14.36 1.76 -2.28
C ALA A 58 13.65 3.10 -2.11
N PHE A 59 12.31 3.10 -2.10
CA PHE A 59 11.51 4.29 -1.85
C PHE A 59 11.77 4.88 -0.46
N MET A 60 11.76 4.05 0.59
CA MET A 60 12.06 4.48 1.96
C MET A 60 13.46 5.08 2.08
N GLN A 61 14.45 4.49 1.42
CA GLN A 61 15.80 5.05 1.38
C GLN A 61 15.83 6.41 0.69
N GLY A 62 15.14 6.56 -0.44
CA GLY A 62 15.01 7.84 -1.14
C GLY A 62 14.39 8.93 -0.26
N VAL A 63 13.30 8.62 0.44
CA VAL A 63 12.65 9.55 1.39
C VAL A 63 13.59 9.92 2.53
N ALA A 64 14.28 8.94 3.11
CA ALA A 64 15.24 9.19 4.20
C ALA A 64 16.38 10.11 3.73
N ASN A 65 16.90 9.91 2.52
CA ASN A 65 17.92 10.78 1.94
C ASN A 65 17.42 12.22 1.76
N VAL A 66 16.18 12.42 1.29
CA VAL A 66 15.57 13.76 1.22
C VAL A 66 15.53 14.41 2.61
N PHE A 67 15.24 13.66 3.66
CA PHE A 67 15.17 14.17 5.02
C PHE A 67 16.56 14.52 5.58
N VAL A 68 17.58 13.74 5.22
CA VAL A 68 18.99 14.06 5.54
C VAL A 68 19.41 15.34 4.82
N GLU A 69 19.15 15.44 3.52
CA GLU A 69 19.47 16.63 2.72
C GLU A 69 18.76 17.89 3.23
N ALA A 70 17.53 17.75 3.70
CA ALA A 70 16.77 18.82 4.33
C ALA A 70 17.21 19.15 5.77
N GLY A 71 18.14 18.39 6.35
CA GLY A 71 18.59 18.55 7.74
C GLY A 71 17.53 18.18 8.79
N SER A 72 16.51 17.39 8.40
CA SER A 72 15.44 16.95 9.30
C SER A 72 15.85 15.74 10.15
N ILE A 73 16.83 14.96 9.70
CA ILE A 73 17.45 13.85 10.42
C ILE A 73 18.96 13.84 10.17
N ASP A 74 19.74 13.32 11.12
CA ASP A 74 21.21 13.32 11.03
C ASP A 74 21.76 12.32 9.99
N SER A 75 21.07 11.20 9.78
CA SER A 75 21.49 10.15 8.84
C SER A 75 20.32 9.24 8.43
N ALA A 76 20.48 8.58 7.29
CA ALA A 76 19.63 7.49 6.83
C ALA A 76 20.29 6.13 7.15
N ARG A 77 19.51 5.05 7.12
CA ARG A 77 20.07 3.68 7.22
C ARG A 77 20.85 3.32 5.96
N ASP A 78 21.83 2.45 6.10
CA ASP A 78 22.58 1.87 4.97
C ASP A 78 21.67 1.06 4.03
N SER A 79 20.70 0.33 4.59
CA SER A 79 19.66 -0.39 3.86
C SER A 79 18.33 -0.43 4.64
N TYR A 80 17.23 -0.60 3.90
CA TYR A 80 15.87 -0.76 4.41
C TYR A 80 15.30 -2.17 4.14
N ASP A 81 16.11 -3.13 3.71
CA ASP A 81 15.63 -4.49 3.36
C ASP A 81 14.93 -5.17 4.53
N ALA A 82 15.50 -5.07 5.73
CA ALA A 82 14.92 -5.63 6.95
C ALA A 82 13.72 -4.83 7.50
N ALA A 83 13.32 -3.73 6.85
CA ALA A 83 12.15 -2.95 7.24
C ALA A 83 10.85 -3.44 6.60
N VAL A 84 10.92 -4.38 5.65
CA VAL A 84 9.77 -4.97 4.98
C VAL A 84 9.74 -6.48 5.23
N ASP A 85 8.62 -6.96 5.76
CA ASP A 85 8.36 -8.39 5.95
C ASP A 85 7.21 -8.83 5.04
N VAL A 86 7.52 -9.70 4.08
CA VAL A 86 6.56 -10.24 3.11
C VAL A 86 6.07 -11.65 3.46
N THR A 87 6.48 -12.20 4.61
CA THR A 87 6.24 -13.60 4.97
C THR A 87 4.76 -13.94 4.97
N ALA A 88 3.95 -13.18 5.72
CA ALA A 88 2.51 -13.42 5.82
C ALA A 88 1.78 -13.25 4.48
N LEU A 89 2.23 -12.32 3.62
CA LEU A 89 1.63 -12.11 2.30
C LEU A 89 1.97 -13.25 1.34
N THR A 90 3.20 -13.76 1.41
CA THR A 90 3.65 -14.93 0.64
C THR A 90 2.86 -16.18 1.04
N GLU A 91 2.67 -16.39 2.35
CA GLU A 91 1.82 -17.48 2.87
C GLU A 91 0.38 -17.37 2.35
N ALA A 92 -0.18 -16.16 2.34
CA ALA A 92 -1.52 -15.92 1.82
C ALA A 92 -1.66 -16.09 0.30
N GLN A 93 -0.57 -16.04 -0.47
CA GLN A 93 -0.60 -16.30 -1.91
C GLN A 93 -0.75 -17.81 -2.23
N GLY A 94 -0.26 -18.67 -1.34
CA GLY A 94 -0.22 -20.12 -1.52
C GLY A 94 -1.45 -20.87 -1.02
N MET A 95 -2.42 -20.18 -0.41
CA MET A 95 -3.72 -20.71 0.02
C MET A 95 -4.78 -20.52 -1.05
#